data_AF-A0A0Z8DM24-F1
#
_entry.id   AF-A0A0Z8DM24-F1
#
_cell.length_a   1.000
_cell.length_b   1.000
_cell.length_c   1.000
_cell.angle_alpha   90.00
_cell.angle_beta   90.00
_cell.angle_gamma   90.00
#
_symmetry.space_group_name_H-M   'P 1'
#
loop_
_entity.id
_entity.type
_entity.pdbx_description
1 polymer ?
#
loop_
_entity_poly.entity_id
_entity_poly.type
_entity_poly.pdbx_seq_one_letter_code
_entity_poly.pdbx_strand_id
1 'polypeptide(L)' 'MLHYDELKQAVDDGYIKGDTVMIVRRDGKIFDYVLPDEEVRPWEVVCEEKVEDVTRELKSSPQIRPKSLKK' A
#
# COMPACT_ATOMS: atom_id res chain seq x y z
N MET A 1 -3.74 -6.22 -2.29
CA MET A 1 -4.58 -5.17 -1.69
C MET A 1 -3.95 -4.85 -0.36
N LEU A 2 -3.26 -3.72 -0.30
CA LEU A 2 -2.39 -3.36 0.81
C LEU A 2 -3.21 -3.08 2.06
N HIS A 3 -2.71 -3.54 3.20
CA HIS A 3 -3.25 -3.23 4.51
C HIS A 3 -2.36 -2.28 5.30
N TYR A 4 -2.98 -1.53 6.21
CA TYR A 4 -2.29 -0.59 7.09
C TYR A 4 -1.15 -1.26 7.87
N ASP A 5 -1.38 -2.46 8.41
CA ASP A 5 -0.38 -3.17 9.20
C ASP A 5 0.84 -3.56 8.37
N GLU A 6 0.65 -3.91 7.09
CA GLU A 6 1.74 -4.26 6.16
C GLU A 6 2.60 -3.04 5.83
N LEU A 7 1.97 -1.91 5.47
CA LEU A 7 2.69 -0.67 5.21
C LEU A 7 3.42 -0.19 6.47
N LYS A 8 2.76 -0.26 7.62
CA LYS A 8 3.37 0.13 8.90
C LYS A 8 4.58 -0.74 9.21
N GLN A 9 4.49 -2.05 9.02
CA GLN A 9 5.60 -2.95 9.23
C GLN A 9 6.77 -2.63 8.29
N ALA A 10 6.51 -2.28 7.02
CA ALA A 10 7.56 -1.90 6.08
C ALA A 10 8.29 -0.60 6.48
N VAL A 11 7.57 0.34 7.10
CA VAL A 11 8.16 1.56 7.69
C VAL A 11 8.97 1.21 8.94
N ASP A 12 8.39 0.41 9.86
CA ASP A 12 9.02 0.02 11.12
C ASP A 12 10.30 -0.81 10.89
N ASP A 13 10.31 -1.69 9.89
CA ASP A 13 11.46 -2.51 9.48
C ASP A 13 12.51 -1.70 8.70
N GLY A 14 12.20 -0.45 8.32
CA GLY A 14 13.12 0.47 7.64
C GLY A 14 13.31 0.17 6.15
N TYR A 15 12.38 -0.54 5.51
CA TYR A 15 12.36 -0.69 4.05
C TYR A 15 11.96 0.63 3.37
N ILE A 16 11.06 1.38 4.00
CA ILE A 16 10.66 2.72 3.56
C ILE A 16 11.45 3.75 4.38
N LYS A 17 12.50 4.32 3.78
CA LYS A 17 13.44 5.23 4.46
C LYS A 17 13.12 6.72 4.30
N GLY A 18 11.94 7.06 3.80
CA GLY A 18 11.56 8.44 3.52
C GLY A 18 10.08 8.72 3.78
N ASP A 19 9.67 9.96 3.49
CA ASP A 19 8.30 10.42 3.69
C ASP A 19 7.36 9.95 2.56
N THR A 20 7.93 9.43 1.47
CA THR A 20 7.21 8.96 0.29
C THR A 20 7.41 7.47 0.03
N VAL A 21 6.42 6.85 -0.60
CA VAL A 21 6.38 5.44 -0.97
C VAL A 21 5.74 5.31 -2.36
N MET A 22 6.24 4.37 -3.16
CA MET A 22 5.61 4.05 -4.45
C MET A 22 4.40 3.15 -4.22
N ILE A 23 3.22 3.59 -4.65
CA ILE A 23 1.95 2.88 -4.49
C ILE A 23 1.43 2.41 -5.83
N VAL A 24 1.06 1.14 -5.90
CA VAL A 24 0.31 0.54 -7.00
C VAL A 24 -1.17 0.82 -6.77
N ARG A 25 -1.81 1.59 -7.66
CA ARG A 25 -3.26 1.80 -7.64
C ARG A 25 -3.94 0.91 -8.68
N ARG A 26 -5.04 0.26 -8.28
CA ARG A 26 -5.97 -0.45 -9.18
C ARG A 26 -7.39 0.02 -8.90
N ASP A 27 -8.09 0.47 -9.94
CA ASP A 27 -9.45 1.04 -9.84
C ASP A 27 -9.59 2.16 -8.80
N GLY A 28 -8.55 3.00 -8.70
CA GLY A 28 -8.48 4.11 -7.75
C GLY A 28 -8.18 3.71 -6.31
N LYS A 29 -8.04 2.41 -6.02
CA LYS A 29 -7.74 1.88 -4.69
C LYS A 29 -6.26 1.51 -4.54
N ILE A 30 -5.74 1.65 -3.33
CA ILE A 30 -4.41 1.18 -2.96
C ILE A 30 -4.39 -0.35 -3.06
N PHE A 31 -3.59 -0.86 -4.00
CA PHE A 31 -3.45 -2.29 -4.25
C PHE A 31 -2.19 -2.87 -3.61
N ASP A 32 -1.05 -2.20 -3.76
CA ASP A 32 0.23 -2.61 -3.18
C ASP A 32 1.20 -1.43 -3.05
N TYR A 33 2.36 -1.63 -2.43
CA TYR A 33 3.50 -0.72 -2.52
C TYR A 33 4.66 -1.39 -3.26
N VAL A 34 5.59 -0.58 -3.77
CA VAL A 34 6.79 -1.06 -4.46
C VAL A 34 8.02 -0.51 -3.78
N LEU A 35 8.98 -1.37 -3.47
CA LEU A 35 10.27 -0.96 -2.95
C LEU A 35 11.17 -0.44 -4.08
N PRO A 36 12.13 0.46 -3.79
CA PRO A 36 13.01 1.03 -4.81
C PRO A 36 13.81 -0.02 -5.61
N ASP A 37 14.06 -1.19 -5.01
CA ASP A 37 14.81 -2.30 -5.62
C ASP A 37 13.91 -3.31 -6.38
N GLU A 38 12.60 -3.06 -6.47
CA GLU A 38 11.65 -3.95 -7.14
C GLU A 38 11.29 -3.46 -8.55
N GLU A 39 11.17 -4.39 -9.50
CA GLU A 39 10.73 -4.08 -10.85
C GLU A 39 9.21 -3.86 -10.91
N VAL A 40 8.80 -2.67 -11.35
CA VAL A 40 7.40 -2.35 -11.67
C VAL A 40 7.04 -2.90 -13.04
N ARG A 41 5.91 -3.60 -13.15
CA ARG A 41 5.41 -4.06 -14.45
C ARG A 41 4.84 -2.88 -15.25
N PRO A 42 5.00 -2.83 -16.59
CA PRO A 42 4.62 -1.68 -17.40
C PRO A 42 3.11 -1.39 -17.45
N TRP A 43 2.26 -2.33 -17.03
CA TRP A 43 0.81 -2.15 -16.93
C TRP A 43 0.34 -1.74 -15.53
N GLU A 44 1.26 -1.60 -14.58
CA GLU A 44 0.93 -1.17 -13.22
C GLU A 44 1.02 0.35 -13.12
N VAL A 45 -0.05 0.94 -12.57
CA VAL A 45 -0.08 2.38 -12.31
C VAL A 45 0.57 2.60 -10.96
N VAL A 46 1.82 3.07 -11.00
CA VAL A 46 2.61 3.39 -9.81
C VAL A 46 2.72 4.90 -9.64
N CYS A 47 2.38 5.38 -8.45
CA CYS A 47 2.47 6.78 -8.08
C CYS A 47 3.32 6.91 -6.80
N GLU A 48 4.19 7.91 -6.76
CA GLU A 48 4.86 8.28 -5.52
C GLU A 48 3.91 9.12 -4.66
N GLU A 49 3.59 8.61 -3.47
CA GLU A 49 2.66 9.24 -2.53
C GLU A 49 3.28 9.34 -1.14
N LYS A 50 2.82 10.28 -0.31
CA LYS A 50 3.30 10.41 1.07
C LYS A 50 2.80 9.25 1.92
N VAL A 51 3.70 8.65 2.70
CA VAL A 51 3.39 7.55 3.63
C VAL A 51 2.25 7.95 4.58
N GLU A 52 2.22 9.19 5.04
CA GLU A 52 1.16 9.72 5.90
C GLU A 52 -0.22 9.72 5.24
N ASP A 53 -0.29 10.14 3.97
CA ASP A 53 -1.54 10.22 3.21
C ASP A 53 -2.09 8.82 2.90
N VAL A 54 -1.21 7.91 2.44
CA VAL A 54 -1.53 6.50 2.18
C VAL A 54 -2.01 5.83 3.47
N THR A 55 -1.30 6.06 4.58
CA THR A 55 -1.68 5.55 5.90
C THR A 55 -3.07 6.05 6.31
N ARG A 56 -3.36 7.33 6.09
CA ARG A 56 -4.66 7.91 6.40
C ARG A 56 -5.77 7.31 5.54
N GLU A 57 -5.51 7.07 4.26
CA GLU A 57 -6.44 6.40 3.34
C GLU A 57 -6.70 4.96 3.78
N LEU A 58 -5.66 4.18 4.12
CA LEU A 58 -5.79 2.80 4.60
C LEU A 58 -6.54 2.68 5.93
N LYS A 59 -6.44 3.70 6.81
CA LYS A 59 -7.24 3.78 8.05
C LYS A 59 -8.70 4.15 7.79
N SER A 60 -8.94 5.08 6.86
CA SER A 60 -10.28 5.62 6.58
C SER A 60 -11.11 4.76 5.63
N SER A 61 -10.45 4.03 4.73
CA SER A 61 -11.06 3.10 3.79
C SER A 61 -10.69 1.68 4.23
N PRO A 62 -11.42 1.09 5.19
CA PRO A 62 -11.25 -0.31 5.51
C PRO A 62 -11.59 -1.08 4.24
N GLN A 63 -10.54 -1.52 3.53
CA GLN A 63 -10.68 -2.34 2.36
C GLN A 63 -11.49 -3.57 2.78
N ILE A 64 -12.76 -3.57 2.38
CA ILE A 64 -13.79 -4.43 2.95
C ILE A 64 -13.30 -5.87 2.82
N ARG A 65 -12.92 -6.49 3.94
CA ARG A 65 -12.73 -7.94 3.96
C ARG A 65 -14.10 -8.51 3.63
N PRO A 66 -14.32 -9.26 2.53
CA PRO A 66 -15.44 -10.17 2.52
C PRO A 66 -15.24 -11.05 3.75
N LYS A 67 -16.23 -11.09 4.64
CA LYS A 67 -16.28 -12.06 5.74
C LYS A 67 -16.41 -13.45 5.11
N SER A 68 -15.35 -13.98 4.50
CA SER A 68 -15.36 -15.34 4.02
C SER A 68 -15.31 -16.27 5.22
N LEU A 69 -16.43 -16.95 5.41
CA LEU A 69 -16.53 -18.32 5.90
C LEU A 69 -15.71 -18.60 7.18
N LYS A 70 -16.32 -18.34 8.33
CA LYS A 70 -16.16 -19.30 9.42
C LYS A 70 -17.00 -20.53 9.03
N LYS A 71 -16.33 -21.64 8.72
CA LYS A 71 -16.96 -22.97 8.64
C LYS A 71 -17.58 -23.34 9.98
#